data_AF-A0A9D6L791-F1
#
_entry.id   AF-A0A9D6L791-F1
#
_cell.length_a   1.000
_cell.length_b   1.000
_cell.length_c   1.000
_cell.angle_alpha   90.00
_cell.angle_beta   90.00
_cell.angle_gamma   90.00
#
_symmetry.space_group_name_H-M   'P 1'
#
loop_
_entity.id
_entity.type
_entity.pdbx_description
1 polymer ?
#
loop_
_entity_poly.entity_id
_entity_poly.type
_entity_poly.pdbx_seq_one_letter_code
_entity_poly.pdbx_strand_id
1 'polypeptide(L)'
;MNKAPTNLPASVRQRLLNLASQSKQDFGLLLTKYALERLLYRLSVSKHRDAFVLKGALLFQLWTSEPYRPTRDLDLLGQGDGSAERYRKIFT
;
A
#
# COMPACT_ATOMS: atom_id res chain seq x y z
N MET A 1 11.79 30.04 1.11
CA MET A 1 10.99 28.97 1.75
C MET A 1 10.01 28.45 0.72
N ASN A 2 10.05 27.16 0.35
CA ASN A 2 9.10 26.60 -0.59
C ASN A 2 7.72 26.54 0.08
N LYS A 3 6.70 27.15 -0.56
CA LYS A 3 5.31 27.06 -0.09
C LYS A 3 4.90 25.60 0.02
N ALA A 4 4.22 25.26 1.12
CA ALA A 4 3.58 23.96 1.25
C ALA A 4 2.64 23.72 0.06
N PRO A 5 2.59 22.50 -0.49
CA PRO A 5 1.76 22.21 -1.65
C PRO A 5 0.29 22.48 -1.32
N THR A 6 -0.35 23.36 -2.09
CA THR A 6 -1.76 23.74 -1.95
C THR A 6 -2.72 22.56 -2.20
N ASN A 7 -2.27 21.58 -2.98
CA ASN A 7 -3.00 20.35 -3.27
C ASN A 7 -2.06 19.13 -3.15
N LEU A 8 -1.99 18.58 -1.94
CA LEU A 8 -1.16 17.42 -1.65
C LEU A 8 -1.55 16.17 -2.49
N PRO A 9 -2.84 15.81 -2.65
CA PRO A 9 -3.23 14.70 -3.52
C PRO A 9 -2.73 14.85 -4.96
N ALA A 10 -2.91 16.03 -5.58
CA ALA A 10 -2.42 16.30 -6.93
C ALA A 10 -0.88 16.21 -7.01
N SER A 11 -0.18 16.73 -5.99
CA SER A 11 1.28 16.63 -5.90
C SER A 11 1.76 15.18 -5.79
N VAL A 12 1.11 14.35 -4.97
CA VAL A 12 1.43 12.90 -4.87
C VAL A 12 1.17 12.21 -6.20
N ARG A 13 0.01 12.44 -6.83
CA ARG A 13 -0.33 11.87 -8.13
C ARG A 13 0.69 12.24 -9.20
N GLN A 14 1.10 13.51 -9.27
CA GLN A 14 2.09 13.96 -10.24
C GLN A 14 3.47 13.34 -9.99
N ARG A 15 3.89 13.20 -8.73
CA ARG A 15 5.15 12.51 -8.40
C ARG A 15 5.13 11.04 -8.83
N LEU A 16 4.01 10.35 -8.64
CA LEU A 16 3.84 8.97 -9.11
C LEU A 16 3.81 8.89 -10.64
N LEU A 17 3.18 9.85 -11.33
CA LEU A 17 3.22 9.92 -12.80
C LEU A 17 4.66 10.09 -13.30
N ASN A 18 5.41 11.02 -12.71
CA ASN A 18 6.80 11.26 -13.07
C ASN A 18 7.65 9.99 -12.85
N LEU A 19 7.45 9.31 -11.72
CA LEU A 19 8.15 8.06 -11.41
C LEU A 19 7.82 6.98 -12.45
N ALA A 20 6.54 6.78 -12.77
CA ALA A 20 6.11 5.80 -13.78
C ALA A 20 6.76 6.05 -15.15
N SER A 21 6.82 7.32 -15.59
CA SER A 21 7.50 7.70 -16.83
C SER A 21 9.00 7.42 -16.80
N GLN A 22 9.67 7.75 -15.69
CA GLN A 22 11.12 7.53 -15.53
C GLN A 22 11.48 6.04 -15.48
N SER A 23 10.68 5.24 -14.76
CA SER A 23 10.90 3.81 -14.60
C SER A 23 10.29 2.97 -15.72
N LYS A 24 9.62 3.59 -16.71
CA LYS A 24 8.86 2.92 -17.79
C LYS A 24 7.88 1.87 -17.25
N GLN A 25 7.22 2.18 -16.14
CA GLN A 25 6.22 1.31 -15.50
C GLN A 25 4.81 1.78 -15.81
N ASP A 26 3.84 0.86 -15.79
CA ASP A 26 2.43 1.23 -15.85
C ASP A 26 2.06 2.08 -14.63
N PHE A 27 1.47 3.26 -14.90
CA PHE A 27 1.09 4.19 -13.85
C PHE A 27 0.02 3.61 -12.92
N GLY A 28 -0.93 2.83 -13.45
CA GLY A 28 -1.98 2.21 -12.66
C GLY A 28 -1.41 1.22 -11.65
N LEU A 29 -0.49 0.35 -12.07
CA LEU A 29 0.21 -0.59 -11.20
C LEU A 29 1.03 0.13 -10.13
N LEU A 30 1.76 1.18 -10.49
CA LEU A 30 2.54 1.97 -9.52
C LEU A 30 1.63 2.67 -8.50
N LEU A 31 0.51 3.22 -8.96
CA LEU A 31 -0.48 3.86 -8.09
C LEU A 31 -1.12 2.86 -7.12
N THR A 32 -1.49 1.67 -7.60
CA THR A 32 -2.01 0.59 -6.74
C THR A 32 -0.97 0.17 -5.73
N LYS A 33 0.27 -0.11 -6.15
CA LYS A 33 1.37 -0.46 -5.24
C LYS A 33 1.55 0.60 -4.15
N TYR A 34 1.61 1.86 -4.53
CA TYR A 34 1.70 2.98 -3.58
C TYR A 34 0.54 2.96 -2.57
N ALA A 35 -0.70 2.77 -3.03
CA ALA A 35 -1.86 2.72 -2.14
C ALA A 35 -1.78 1.56 -1.14
N LEU A 36 -1.40 0.36 -1.60
CA LEU A 36 -1.23 -0.83 -0.75
C LEU A 36 -0.13 -0.64 0.29
N GLU A 37 1.05 -0.13 -0.12
CA GLU A 37 2.15 0.15 0.81
C GLU A 37 1.80 1.23 1.82
N ARG A 38 1.05 2.27 1.43
CA ARG A 38 0.56 3.29 2.37
C ARG A 38 -0.46 2.73 3.35
N LEU A 39 -1.29 1.77 2.94
CA LEU A 39 -2.20 1.06 3.85
C LEU A 39 -1.41 0.19 4.84
N LEU A 40 -0.45 -0.60 4.35
CA LEU A 40 0.44 -1.41 5.18
C LEU A 40 1.21 -0.56 6.21
N TYR A 41 1.74 0.59 5.80
CA TYR A 41 2.38 1.52 6.71
C TYR A 41 1.44 2.03 7.80
N ARG A 42 0.20 2.41 7.45
CA ARG A 42 -0.78 2.84 8.47
C ARG A 42 -1.13 1.71 9.42
N LEU A 43 -1.25 0.49 8.91
CA LEU A 43 -1.53 -0.69 9.73
C LEU A 43 -0.38 -0.98 10.71
N SER A 44 0.88 -0.90 10.26
CA SER A 44 2.06 -1.22 11.09
C SER A 44 2.29 -0.24 12.24
N VAL A 45 1.87 1.02 12.10
CA VAL A 45 1.94 2.02 13.18
C VAL A 45 0.64 2.15 13.97
N SER A 46 -0.38 1.35 13.67
CA SER A 46 -1.65 1.35 14.39
C SER A 46 -1.61 0.45 15.63
N LYS A 47 -2.63 0.60 16.50
CA LYS A 47 -2.90 -0.35 17.60
C LYS A 47 -3.21 -1.78 17.14
N HIS A 48 -3.43 -2.00 15.84
CA HIS A 48 -3.79 -3.28 15.24
C HIS A 48 -2.61 -4.00 14.57
N ARG A 49 -1.38 -3.47 14.68
CA ARG A 49 -0.20 -4.00 13.97
C ARG A 49 0.04 -5.50 14.24
N ASP A 50 -0.18 -5.94 15.47
CA ASP A 50 0.10 -7.32 15.91
C ASP A 50 -1.06 -8.27 15.57
N ALA A 51 -2.17 -7.75 15.05
CA ALA A 51 -3.34 -8.55 14.67
C ALA A 51 -3.26 -9.12 13.24
N PHE A 52 -2.27 -8.73 12.44
CA PHE A 52 -2.17 -9.10 11.04
C PHE A 52 -0.73 -9.44 10.63
N VAL A 53 -0.60 -10.44 9.77
CA VAL A 53 0.67 -10.80 9.12
C VAL A 53 0.49 -10.65 7.60
N LEU A 54 1.42 -9.95 6.95
CA LEU A 54 1.45 -9.84 5.48
C LEU A 54 1.77 -11.21 4.86
N LYS A 55 1.01 -11.58 3.82
CA LYS A 55 1.24 -12.78 3.02
C LYS A 55 0.98 -12.50 1.53
N GLY A 56 0.98 -13.57 0.73
CA GLY A 56 0.59 -13.51 -0.68
C GLY A 56 1.62 -12.79 -1.56
N ALA A 57 1.18 -12.37 -2.75
CA ALA A 57 2.06 -11.86 -3.80
C ALA A 57 2.80 -10.56 -3.41
N LEU A 58 2.16 -9.69 -2.61
CA LEU A 58 2.78 -8.44 -2.17
C LEU A 58 3.98 -8.70 -1.24
N LEU A 59 3.94 -9.77 -0.43
CA LEU A 59 5.08 -10.18 0.38
C LEU A 59 6.29 -10.51 -0.49
N PHE A 60 6.09 -11.32 -1.53
CA PHE A 60 7.18 -11.71 -2.44
C PHE A 60 7.80 -10.49 -3.15
N GLN A 61 6.98 -9.52 -3.54
CA GLN A 61 7.45 -8.28 -4.15
C GLN A 61 8.29 -7.41 -3.21
N LEU A 62 8.05 -7.47 -1.88
CA LEU A 62 8.82 -6.73 -0.88
C LEU A 62 10.06 -7.49 -0.38
N TRP A 63 9.99 -8.83 -0.36
CA TRP A 63 11.06 -9.68 0.15
C TRP A 63 12.16 -9.92 -0.88
N THR A 64 11.81 -9.99 -2.16
CA THR A 64 12.76 -10.35 -3.23
C THR A 64 13.15 -9.14 -4.07
N SER A 65 14.36 -9.18 -4.65
CA SER A 65 14.83 -8.17 -5.60
C SER A 65 14.37 -8.45 -7.04
N GLU A 66 13.72 -9.59 -7.26
CA GLU A 66 13.29 -10.04 -8.58
C GLU A 66 11.94 -9.41 -8.98
N PRO A 67 11.76 -9.05 -10.26
CA PRO A 67 10.49 -8.56 -10.75
C PRO A 67 9.43 -9.66 -10.70
N TYR A 68 8.52 -9.57 -9.73
CA TYR A 68 7.39 -10.49 -9.59
C TYR A 68 6.17 -9.99 -10.38
N ARG A 69 5.24 -10.91 -10.70
CA ARG A 69 3.96 -10.55 -11.32
C ARG A 69 3.29 -9.43 -10.50
N PRO A 70 2.85 -8.33 -11.13
CA PRO A 70 2.11 -7.29 -10.43
C PRO A 70 0.85 -7.86 -9.76
N THR A 71 0.64 -7.49 -8.50
CA THR A 71 -0.58 -7.78 -7.75
C THR A 71 -1.33 -6.50 -7.45
N ARG A 72 -2.66 -6.59 -7.38
CA ARG A 72 -3.53 -5.51 -6.90
C ARG A 72 -4.13 -5.80 -5.52
N ASP A 73 -3.81 -6.97 -4.99
CA ASP A 73 -4.38 -7.49 -3.75
C ASP A 73 -3.39 -7.34 -2.60
N LEU A 74 -3.94 -7.09 -1.41
CA LEU A 74 -3.24 -7.15 -0.15
C LEU A 74 -3.80 -8.33 0.65
N ASP A 75 -3.02 -9.41 0.74
CA ASP A 75 -3.38 -10.56 1.55
C ASP A 75 -2.81 -10.42 2.96
N LEU A 76 -3.70 -10.47 3.95
CA LEU A 76 -3.34 -10.49 5.37
C LEU A 76 -3.85 -11.78 6.02
N LEU A 77 -3.03 -12.37 6.88
CA LEU A 77 -3.48 -13.37 7.84
C LEU A 77 -3.88 -12.63 9.12
N GLY A 78 -5.17 -12.68 9.47
CA GLY A 78 -5.69 -12.09 10.71
C GLY A 78 -5.58 -13.05 11.89
N GLN A 79 -5.26 -12.53 13.07
CA GLN A 79 -5.33 -13.24 14.35
C GLN A 79 -6.58 -12.83 15.15
N GLY A 80 -7.12 -13.79 15.91
CA GLY A 80 -8.31 -13.60 16.76
C GLY A 80 -9.62 -13.78 16.00
N ASP A 81 -10.65 -13.02 16.40
CA ASP A 81 -11.98 -13.07 15.79
C ASP A 81 -11.94 -12.68 14.30
N GLY A 82 -12.50 -13.56 13.46
CA GLY A 82 -12.62 -13.41 12.02
C GLY A 82 -13.91 -12.76 11.55
N SER A 83 -14.73 -12.22 12.45
CA SER A 83 -16.01 -11.59 12.11
C SER A 83 -15.84 -10.36 11.20
N ALA A 84 -16.75 -10.21 10.24
CA ALA A 84 -16.78 -9.04 9.35
C ALA A 84 -16.95 -7.73 10.14
N GLU A 85 -17.67 -7.77 11.27
CA GLU A 85 -17.91 -6.62 12.12
C GLU A 85 -16.63 -6.10 12.77
N ARG A 86 -15.75 -7.01 13.24
CA ARG A 86 -14.43 -6.61 13.73
C ARG A 86 -13.61 -5.91 12.65
N TYR A 87 -13.58 -6.46 11.44
CA TYR A 87 -12.80 -5.87 10.35
C TYR A 87 -13.35 -4.51 9.91
N ARG A 88 -14.67 -4.32 9.87
CA ARG A 88 -15.26 -2.99 9.64
C ARG A 88 -14.72 -1.97 10.63
N LYS A 89 -14.69 -2.28 11.93
CA LYS A 89 -14.17 -1.37 12.98
C LYS A 89 -12.67 -1.04 12.85
N ILE A 90 -11.89 -1.93 12.24
CA ILE A 90 -10.44 -1.73 12.06
C ILE A 90 -10.15 -0.85 10.83
N PHE A 91 -10.95 -0.97 9.77
CA PHE A 91 -10.70 -0.35 8.46
C PHE A 91 -11.67 0.77 8.07
N THR A 92 -12.49 1.27 9.01
CA THR A 92 -13.26 2.53 8.86
C THR A 92 -12.53 3.69 9.51
#